data_AF-A0A7V8WYN0-F1
#
_entry.id   AF-A0A7V8WYN0-F1
#
_cell.length_a   1.000
_cell.length_b   1.000
_cell.length_c   1.000
_cell.angle_alpha   90.00
_cell.angle_beta   90.00
_cell.angle_gamma   90.00
#
_symmetry.space_group_name_H-M   'P 1'
#
loop_
_entity.id
_entity.type
_entity.pdbx_description
1 polymer ?
#
loop_
_entity_poly.entity_id
_entity_poly.type
_entity_poly.pdbx_seq_one_letter_code
_entity_poly.pdbx_strand_id
1 'polypeptide(L)'
;MRTAVYDTVSSTDPEELLTTGEAAALLSSTRQHVVDLCERGDLPFTLVGRHRRVRRGDIDAIRTRSERVTRDQRRSLWLAYATVGKIVANPDKAMTLARTNLDLMREQSRGETRRWLAEWQRLVDGPLDRLLELYLSRSLRGRELRQNAPFAGLLSDRERQRVLASWRTSGAA
;
A
#
# COMPACT_ATOMS: atom_id res chain seq x y z
N MET A 1 -26.39 -33.86 16.75
CA MET A 1 -25.61 -33.65 15.51
C MET A 1 -24.97 -32.28 15.63
N ARG A 2 -23.64 -32.23 15.82
CA ARG A 2 -22.85 -31.04 16.15
C ARG A 2 -22.66 -30.17 14.91
N THR A 3 -23.02 -28.89 14.99
CA THR A 3 -22.48 -27.86 14.10
C THR A 3 -21.82 -26.82 15.00
N ALA A 4 -20.51 -26.99 15.19
CA ALA A 4 -19.68 -26.01 15.87
C ALA A 4 -19.54 -24.80 14.93
N VAL A 5 -20.21 -23.72 15.31
CA VAL A 5 -19.91 -22.38 14.83
C VAL A 5 -18.48 -22.10 15.28
N TYR A 6 -17.55 -21.99 14.32
CA TYR A 6 -16.18 -21.56 14.62
C TYR A 6 -16.27 -20.11 15.06
N ASP A 7 -16.27 -19.93 16.38
CA ASP A 7 -16.07 -18.67 17.04
C ASP A 7 -14.62 -18.25 16.75
N THR A 8 -14.45 -17.30 15.81
CA THR A 8 -13.18 -16.64 15.53
C THR A 8 -12.87 -15.68 16.68
N VAL A 9 -12.73 -16.20 17.88
CA VAL A 9 -12.12 -15.46 18.98
C VAL A 9 -10.66 -15.32 18.58
N SER A 10 -10.29 -14.12 18.11
CA SER A 10 -8.91 -13.79 17.76
C SER A 10 -8.07 -13.94 19.03
N SER A 11 -7.39 -15.08 19.17
CA SER A 11 -6.40 -15.25 20.22
C SER A 11 -5.32 -14.20 20.02
N THR A 12 -5.05 -13.42 21.06
CA THR A 12 -3.92 -12.49 21.11
C THR A 12 -2.63 -13.16 21.60
N ASP A 13 -2.64 -14.49 21.76
CA ASP A 13 -1.47 -15.23 22.21
C ASP A 13 -0.36 -15.17 21.15
N PRO A 14 0.80 -14.54 21.43
CA PRO A 14 1.90 -14.45 20.48
C PRO A 14 2.49 -15.83 20.11
N GLU A 15 2.29 -16.85 20.96
CA GLU A 15 2.78 -18.19 20.71
C GLU A 15 1.86 -19.01 19.77
N GLU A 16 0.66 -18.51 19.46
CA GLU A 16 -0.30 -19.17 18.58
C GLU A 16 0.33 -19.50 17.22
N LEU A 17 0.21 -20.76 16.79
CA LEU A 17 0.73 -21.24 15.52
C LEU A 17 -0.32 -21.10 14.42
N LEU A 18 -0.11 -20.11 13.56
CA LEU A 18 -0.96 -19.79 12.41
C LEU A 18 -0.56 -20.60 11.18
N THR A 19 -1.55 -20.96 10.38
CA THR A 19 -1.32 -21.38 9.00
C THR A 19 -0.79 -20.20 8.19
N THR A 20 -0.10 -20.48 7.09
CA THR A 20 0.31 -19.44 6.13
C THR A 20 -0.89 -18.65 5.56
N GLY A 21 -2.09 -19.24 5.56
CA GLY A 21 -3.31 -18.58 5.10
C GLY A 21 -3.81 -17.54 6.10
N GLU A 22 -3.88 -17.91 7.38
CA GLU A 22 -4.22 -16.97 8.47
C GLU A 22 -3.17 -15.87 8.62
N ALA A 23 -1.89 -16.22 8.54
CA ALA A 23 -0.80 -15.25 8.51
C ALA A 23 -0.93 -14.25 7.35
N ALA A 24 -1.29 -14.72 6.16
CA ALA A 24 -1.52 -13.86 5.01
C ALA A 24 -2.70 -12.91 5.22
N ALA A 25 -3.79 -13.41 5.82
CA ALA A 25 -4.94 -12.59 6.19
C ALA A 25 -4.55 -11.48 7.18
N LEU A 26 -3.77 -11.80 8.22
CA LEU A 26 -3.28 -10.81 9.20
C LEU A 26 -2.33 -9.78 8.59
N LEU A 27 -1.48 -10.18 7.65
CA LEU A 27 -0.58 -9.28 6.93
C LEU A 27 -1.26 -8.52 5.78
N SER A 28 -2.54 -8.79 5.48
CA SER A 28 -3.22 -8.30 4.27
C SER A 28 -2.42 -8.57 3.00
N SER A 29 -1.77 -9.74 2.93
CA SER A 29 -0.91 -10.18 1.82
C SER A 29 -1.41 -11.49 1.22
N THR A 30 -0.72 -12.01 0.21
CA THR A 30 -1.06 -13.32 -0.38
C THR A 30 -0.39 -14.45 0.39
N ARG A 31 -0.99 -15.66 0.37
CA ARG A 31 -0.37 -16.85 0.96
C ARG A 31 1.01 -17.12 0.38
N GLN A 32 1.18 -16.91 -0.93
CA GLN A 32 2.46 -17.11 -1.60
C GLN A 32 3.54 -16.18 -1.04
N HIS A 33 3.22 -14.90 -0.79
CA HIS A 33 4.16 -13.97 -0.19
C HIS A 33 4.66 -14.41 1.20
N VAL A 34 3.77 -14.95 2.04
CA VAL A 34 4.13 -15.52 3.35
C VAL A 34 5.04 -16.74 3.18
N VAL A 35 4.77 -17.60 2.19
CA VAL A 35 5.64 -18.74 1.87
C VAL A 35 7.03 -18.26 1.44
N ASP A 36 7.11 -17.25 0.58
CA ASP A 36 8.39 -16.73 0.11
C ASP A 36 9.20 -16.09 1.27
N LEU A 37 8.53 -15.44 2.22
CA LEU A 37 9.16 -14.92 3.44
C LEU A 37 9.77 -16.04 4.29
N CYS A 38 9.07 -17.18 4.42
CA CYS A 38 9.61 -18.35 5.11
C CYS A 38 10.82 -18.96 4.38
N GLU A 39 10.76 -19.04 3.05
CA GLU A 39 11.83 -19.66 2.24
C GLU A 39 13.11 -18.81 2.19
N ARG A 40 12.97 -17.48 2.25
CA ARG A 40 14.11 -16.56 2.38
C ARG A 40 14.69 -16.47 3.79
N GLY A 41 14.04 -17.05 4.79
CA GLY A 41 14.43 -16.95 6.20
C GLY A 41 14.05 -15.62 6.88
N ASP A 42 13.24 -14.79 6.21
CA ASP A 42 12.74 -13.52 6.75
C ASP A 42 11.63 -13.71 7.79
N LEU A 43 10.98 -14.88 7.77
CA LEU A 43 9.90 -15.26 8.67
C LEU A 43 10.16 -16.65 9.25
N PRO A 44 10.39 -16.75 10.57
CA PRO A 44 10.53 -18.03 11.25
C PRO A 44 9.28 -18.90 11.06
N PHE A 45 9.47 -20.19 10.81
CA PHE A 45 8.39 -21.15 10.73
C PHE A 45 8.79 -22.48 11.35
N THR A 46 7.80 -23.25 11.75
CA THR A 46 7.96 -24.66 12.11
C THR A 46 7.16 -25.53 11.16
N LEU A 47 7.55 -26.79 11.02
CA LEU A 47 6.81 -27.77 10.24
C LEU A 47 5.94 -28.59 11.19
N VAL A 48 4.63 -28.57 10.93
CA VAL A 48 3.68 -29.50 11.56
C VAL A 48 3.21 -30.46 10.47
N GLY A 49 3.82 -31.64 10.46
CA GLY A 49 3.73 -32.57 9.32
C GLY A 49 4.36 -31.95 8.07
N ARG A 50 3.57 -31.81 6.99
CA ARG A 50 4.00 -31.19 5.72
C ARG A 50 3.72 -29.69 5.63
N HIS A 51 3.05 -29.11 6.64
CA HIS A 51 2.59 -27.73 6.57
C HIS A 51 3.44 -26.81 7.42
N ARG A 52 3.80 -25.64 6.86
CA ARG A 52 4.43 -24.55 7.60
C ARG A 52 3.43 -23.94 8.59
N ARG A 53 3.90 -23.64 9.79
CA ARG A 53 3.20 -22.90 10.84
C ARG A 53 4.08 -21.74 11.29
N VAL A 54 3.48 -20.58 11.46
CA VAL A 54 4.16 -19.34 11.82
C VAL A 54 3.58 -18.83 13.12
N ARG A 55 4.41 -18.34 14.04
CA ARG A 55 3.92 -17.77 15.30
C ARG A 55 3.21 -16.44 15.04
N ARG A 56 2.11 -16.20 15.74
CA ARG A 56 1.39 -14.92 15.69
C ARG A 56 2.31 -13.75 16.05
N GLY A 57 3.15 -13.90 17.07
CA GLY A 57 4.10 -12.86 17.48
C GLY A 57 5.06 -12.43 16.37
N ASP A 58 5.53 -13.37 15.54
CA ASP A 58 6.39 -13.07 14.39
C ASP A 58 5.63 -12.29 13.30
N ILE A 59 4.37 -12.68 13.05
CA ILE A 59 3.48 -11.98 12.14
C ILE A 59 3.18 -10.56 12.62
N ASP A 60 2.85 -10.41 13.90
CA ASP A 60 2.59 -9.10 14.51
C ASP A 60 3.84 -8.21 14.52
N ALA A 61 5.04 -8.78 14.69
CA ALA A 61 6.30 -8.05 14.58
C ALA A 61 6.58 -7.57 13.15
N ILE A 62 6.29 -8.40 12.13
CA ILE A 62 6.38 -8.01 10.71
C ILE A 62 5.34 -6.93 10.40
N ARG A 63 4.12 -7.09 10.90
CA ARG A 63 3.04 -6.12 10.74
C ARG A 63 3.43 -4.78 11.34
N THR A 64 3.91 -4.75 12.59
CA THR A 64 4.37 -3.55 13.28
C THR A 64 5.56 -2.90 12.56
N ARG A 65 6.51 -3.68 12.03
CA ARG A 65 7.60 -3.17 11.18
C ARG A 65 7.12 -2.58 9.87
N SER A 66 6.12 -3.20 9.24
CA SER A 66 5.51 -2.73 7.99
C SER A 66 4.60 -1.51 8.20
N GLU A 67 4.00 -1.39 9.39
CA GLU A 67 3.18 -0.26 9.86
C GLU A 67 4.04 0.96 10.23
N ARG A 68 5.32 0.77 10.58
CA ARG A 68 6.27 1.88 10.72
C ARG A 68 6.51 2.53 9.36
N VAL A 69 5.74 3.59 9.08
CA VAL A 69 5.84 4.38 7.86
C VAL A 69 7.28 4.90 7.71
N THR A 70 7.96 4.44 6.66
CA THR A 70 9.34 4.87 6.41
C THR A 70 9.38 6.38 6.15
N ARG A 71 10.55 7.00 6.35
CA ARG A 71 10.76 8.42 6.02
C ARG A 71 10.37 8.74 4.58
N ASP A 72 10.65 7.83 3.64
CA ASP A 72 10.27 7.98 2.23
C ASP A 72 8.76 7.85 2.01
N GLN A 73 8.08 6.95 2.72
CA GLN A 73 6.62 6.84 2.66
C GLN A 73 5.90 8.05 3.27
N ARG A 74 6.46 8.64 4.34
CA ARG A 74 5.97 9.92 4.90
C ARG A 74 6.15 11.06 3.89
N ARG A 75 7.31 11.10 3.23
CA ARG A 75 7.62 12.06 2.16
C ARG A 75 6.65 11.94 0.98
N SER A 76 6.39 10.72 0.51
CA SER A 76 5.48 10.48 -0.62
C SER A 76 4.05 10.85 -0.27
N LEU A 77 3.59 10.55 0.95
CA LEU A 77 2.28 10.99 1.44
C LEU A 77 2.19 12.51 1.55
N TRP A 78 3.25 13.18 2.00
CA TRP A 78 3.30 14.64 2.05
C TRP A 78 3.16 15.30 0.66
N LEU A 79 3.86 14.74 -0.34
CA LEU A 79 3.68 15.17 -1.73
C LEU A 79 2.27 14.89 -2.24
N ALA A 80 1.66 13.78 -1.82
CA ALA A 80 0.29 13.45 -2.20
C ALA A 80 -0.71 14.49 -1.65
N TYR A 81 -0.55 14.98 -0.42
CA TYR A 81 -1.40 16.07 0.10
C TYR A 81 -1.34 17.32 -0.78
N ALA A 82 -0.14 17.76 -1.17
CA ALA A 82 0.02 18.91 -2.06
C ALA A 82 -0.58 18.67 -3.46
N THR A 83 -0.39 17.45 -3.98
CA THR A 83 -0.94 17.05 -5.28
C THR A 83 -2.47 17.04 -5.24
N VAL A 84 -3.07 16.49 -4.19
CA VAL A 84 -4.51 16.51 -3.96
C VAL A 84 -5.05 17.93 -3.87
N GLY A 85 -4.34 18.84 -3.19
CA GLY A 85 -4.72 20.26 -3.17
C GLY A 85 -4.82 20.87 -4.58
N LYS A 86 -3.91 20.51 -5.49
CA LYS A 86 -3.98 20.93 -6.90
C LYS A 86 -5.12 20.26 -7.67
N ILE A 87 -5.36 18.97 -7.41
CA ILE A 87 -6.47 18.22 -8.00
C ILE A 87 -7.80 18.89 -7.63
N VAL A 88 -8.03 19.17 -6.35
CA VAL A 88 -9.28 19.78 -5.87
C VAL A 88 -9.47 21.20 -6.42
N ALA A 89 -8.38 21.97 -6.57
CA ALA A 89 -8.44 23.33 -7.09
C ALA A 89 -8.81 23.39 -8.59
N ASN A 90 -8.44 22.38 -9.39
CA ASN A 90 -8.83 22.29 -10.79
C ASN A 90 -8.90 20.81 -11.24
N PRO A 91 -10.04 20.13 -10.97
CA PRO A 91 -10.19 18.71 -11.25
C PRO A 91 -10.05 18.38 -12.73
N ASP A 92 -10.69 19.15 -13.61
CA ASP A 92 -10.72 18.84 -15.04
C ASP A 92 -9.32 18.86 -15.66
N LYS A 93 -8.52 19.88 -15.33
CA LYS A 93 -7.12 19.96 -15.78
C LYS A 93 -6.29 18.82 -15.22
N ALA A 94 -6.45 18.50 -13.94
CA ALA A 94 -5.69 17.44 -13.30
C ALA A 94 -6.04 16.05 -13.86
N MET A 95 -7.32 15.77 -14.11
CA MET A 95 -7.75 14.50 -14.71
C MET A 95 -7.33 14.38 -16.17
N THR A 96 -7.36 15.47 -16.93
CA THR A 96 -6.86 15.49 -18.32
C THR A 96 -5.38 15.14 -18.35
N LEU A 97 -4.56 15.81 -17.53
CA LEU A 97 -3.14 15.50 -17.38
C LEU A 97 -2.91 14.03 -16.96
N ALA A 98 -3.69 13.54 -16.00
CA ALA A 98 -3.57 12.16 -15.52
C ALA A 98 -3.83 11.13 -16.61
N ARG A 99 -4.86 11.32 -17.44
CA ARG A 99 -5.15 10.43 -18.58
C ARG A 99 -4.00 10.41 -19.58
N THR A 100 -3.50 11.59 -19.98
CA THR A 100 -2.33 11.69 -20.87
C THR A 100 -1.12 10.97 -20.30
N ASN A 101 -0.82 11.17 -19.02
CA ASN A 101 0.30 10.48 -18.37
C ASN A 101 0.09 8.97 -18.30
N LEU A 102 -1.12 8.49 -18.02
CA LEU A 102 -1.44 7.06 -18.00
C LEU A 102 -1.19 6.41 -19.35
N ASP A 103 -1.54 7.08 -20.45
CA ASP A 103 -1.30 6.59 -21.80
C ASP A 103 0.20 6.47 -22.09
N LEU A 104 0.99 7.48 -21.75
CA LEU A 104 2.45 7.44 -21.88
C LEU A 104 3.10 6.33 -21.04
N MET A 105 2.64 6.16 -19.79
CA MET A 105 3.20 5.16 -18.87
C MET A 105 2.89 3.72 -19.31
N ARG A 106 1.75 3.49 -19.97
CA ARG A 106 1.34 2.16 -20.45
C ARG A 106 2.31 1.59 -21.47
N GLU A 107 2.79 2.43 -22.38
CA GLU A 107 3.72 2.02 -23.44
C GLU A 107 5.04 1.48 -22.87
N GLN A 108 5.48 2.03 -21.74
CA GLN A 108 6.75 1.73 -21.11
C GLN A 108 6.67 0.63 -20.04
N SER A 109 5.45 0.24 -19.63
CA SER A 109 5.24 -0.61 -18.46
C SER A 109 5.02 -2.10 -18.79
N ARG A 110 5.66 -2.98 -18.02
CA ARG A 110 5.49 -4.45 -18.05
C ARG A 110 5.20 -5.00 -16.64
N GLY A 111 4.60 -6.19 -16.54
CA GLY A 111 4.40 -6.88 -15.27
C GLY A 111 3.42 -6.19 -14.32
N GLU A 112 3.72 -6.21 -13.02
CA GLU A 112 2.85 -5.72 -11.94
C GLU A 112 2.46 -4.24 -12.07
N THR A 113 3.33 -3.41 -12.68
CA THR A 113 3.05 -1.99 -12.97
C THR A 113 1.78 -1.81 -13.79
N ARG A 114 1.48 -2.72 -14.74
CA ARG A 114 0.24 -2.63 -15.54
C ARG A 114 -1.02 -2.74 -14.69
N ARG A 115 -0.99 -3.54 -13.60
CA ARG A 115 -2.12 -3.66 -12.68
C ARG A 115 -2.43 -2.32 -12.01
N TRP A 116 -1.38 -1.62 -11.56
CA TRP A 116 -1.52 -0.32 -10.91
C TRP A 116 -1.96 0.76 -11.88
N LEU A 117 -1.50 0.74 -13.14
CA LEU A 117 -1.99 1.65 -14.18
C LEU A 117 -3.47 1.43 -14.51
N ALA A 118 -3.92 0.18 -14.59
CA ALA A 118 -5.33 -0.14 -14.78
C ALA A 118 -6.18 0.32 -13.58
N GLU A 119 -5.66 0.19 -12.37
CA GLU A 119 -6.31 0.71 -11.17
C GLU A 119 -6.41 2.23 -11.19
N TRP A 120 -5.32 2.93 -11.53
CA TRP A 120 -5.33 4.38 -11.66
C TRP A 120 -6.32 4.87 -12.71
N GLN A 121 -6.44 4.20 -13.85
CA GLN A 121 -7.45 4.54 -14.86
C GLN A 121 -8.87 4.50 -14.29
N ARG A 122 -9.22 3.43 -13.56
CA ARG A 122 -10.54 3.32 -12.92
C ARG A 122 -10.79 4.43 -11.91
N LEU A 123 -9.76 4.90 -11.21
CA LEU A 123 -9.88 6.01 -10.26
C LEU A 123 -10.05 7.35 -10.99
N VAL A 124 -9.28 7.59 -12.05
CA VAL A 124 -9.32 8.83 -12.85
C VAL A 124 -10.63 8.98 -13.63
N ASP A 125 -11.25 7.87 -14.04
CA ASP A 125 -12.56 7.87 -14.72
C ASP A 125 -13.74 7.73 -13.75
N GLY A 126 -13.45 7.58 -12.46
CA GLY A 126 -14.43 7.38 -11.41
C GLY A 126 -14.73 8.64 -10.59
N PRO A 127 -15.45 8.47 -9.47
CA PRO A 127 -15.74 9.55 -8.53
C PRO A 127 -14.46 10.14 -7.91
N LEU A 128 -14.36 11.46 -7.89
CA LEU A 128 -13.18 12.18 -7.41
C LEU A 128 -12.90 11.90 -5.92
N ASP A 129 -13.92 11.91 -5.08
CA ASP A 129 -13.83 11.61 -3.66
C ASP A 129 -13.16 10.26 -3.38
N ARG A 130 -13.52 9.23 -4.15
CA ARG A 130 -12.92 7.90 -4.04
C ARG A 130 -11.44 7.88 -4.43
N LEU A 131 -11.06 8.64 -5.46
CA LEU A 131 -9.66 8.82 -5.83
C LEU A 131 -8.88 9.48 -4.69
N LEU A 132 -9.40 10.56 -4.12
CA LEU A 132 -8.75 11.30 -3.04
C LEU A 132 -8.56 10.44 -1.79
N GLU A 133 -9.58 9.70 -1.40
CA GLU A 133 -9.54 8.76 -0.26
C GLU A 133 -8.41 7.73 -0.43
N LEU A 134 -8.35 7.08 -1.60
CA LEU A 134 -7.36 6.04 -1.85
C LEU A 134 -5.94 6.60 -2.01
N TYR A 135 -5.79 7.78 -2.64
CA TYR A 135 -4.48 8.39 -2.86
C TYR A 135 -3.81 8.82 -1.53
N LEU A 136 -4.61 9.26 -0.56
CA LEU A 136 -4.16 9.66 0.77
C LEU A 136 -4.12 8.51 1.79
N SER A 137 -4.55 7.31 1.40
CA SER A 137 -4.57 6.14 2.29
C SER A 137 -3.16 5.73 2.76
N ARG A 138 -3.02 5.44 4.05
CA ARG A 138 -1.77 4.89 4.63
C ARG A 138 -1.61 3.38 4.45
N SER A 139 -2.62 2.72 3.87
CA SER A 139 -2.58 1.29 3.56
C SER A 139 -1.46 0.93 2.57
N LEU A 140 -1.11 -0.35 2.49
CA LEU A 140 -0.21 -0.87 1.44
C LEU A 140 -0.68 -0.45 0.05
N ARG A 141 -1.99 -0.57 -0.22
CA ARG A 141 -2.60 -0.15 -1.49
C ARG A 141 -2.38 1.34 -1.78
N GLY A 142 -2.60 2.22 -0.80
CA GLY A 142 -2.37 3.66 -0.97
C GLY A 142 -0.89 3.99 -1.21
N ARG A 143 0.03 3.26 -0.58
CA ARG A 143 1.47 3.39 -0.83
C ARG A 143 1.83 3.03 -2.26
N GLU A 144 1.34 1.90 -2.76
CA GLU A 144 1.60 1.45 -4.14
C GLU A 144 1.00 2.40 -5.18
N LEU A 145 -0.21 2.92 -4.92
CA LEU A 145 -0.81 3.96 -5.74
C LEU A 145 0.09 5.19 -5.83
N ARG A 146 0.61 5.70 -4.70
CA ARG A 146 1.50 6.87 -4.69
C ARG A 146 2.79 6.68 -5.49
N GLN A 147 3.37 5.48 -5.50
CA GLN A 147 4.58 5.20 -6.27
C GLN A 147 4.33 5.24 -7.78
N ASN A 148 3.10 4.95 -8.21
CA ASN A 148 2.70 4.85 -9.62
C ASN A 148 1.75 5.98 -10.05
N ALA A 149 1.75 7.12 -9.33
CA ALA A 149 0.74 8.16 -9.52
C ALA A 149 0.88 8.90 -10.86
N PRO A 150 -0.20 9.03 -11.66
CA PRO A 150 -0.15 9.64 -12.99
C PRO A 150 -0.21 11.18 -12.98
N PHE A 151 0.15 11.81 -11.87
CA PHE A 151 0.06 13.28 -11.71
C PHE A 151 1.43 13.97 -11.87
N ALA A 152 2.37 13.34 -12.58
CA ALA A 152 3.64 13.97 -12.93
C ALA A 152 3.38 15.28 -13.69
N GLY A 153 4.09 16.34 -13.32
CA GLY A 153 3.91 17.69 -13.88
C GLY A 153 2.75 18.50 -13.29
N LEU A 154 1.88 17.92 -12.45
CA LEU A 154 0.80 18.68 -11.82
C LEU A 154 1.32 19.70 -10.80
N LEU A 155 2.35 19.31 -10.05
CA LEU A 155 3.18 20.23 -9.27
C LEU A 155 4.37 20.61 -10.13
N SER A 156 4.62 21.91 -10.29
CA SER A 156 5.89 22.38 -10.86
C SER A 156 7.06 21.98 -9.97
N ASP A 157 8.27 21.89 -10.53
CA ASP A 157 9.47 21.55 -9.74
C ASP A 157 9.69 22.50 -8.58
N ARG A 158 9.45 23.81 -8.79
CA ARG A 158 9.54 24.83 -7.74
C ARG A 158 8.51 24.60 -6.63
N GLU A 159 7.30 24.15 -6.94
CA GLU A 159 6.29 23.81 -5.93
C GLU A 159 6.66 22.53 -5.19
N ARG A 160 7.08 21.48 -5.93
CA ARG A 160 7.55 20.22 -5.37
C ARG A 160 8.70 20.44 -4.37
N GLN A 161 9.68 21.26 -4.74
CA GLN A 161 10.80 21.62 -3.86
C GLN A 161 10.32 22.37 -2.60
N ARG A 162 9.41 23.34 -2.74
CA ARG A 162 8.82 24.06 -1.59
C ARG A 162 8.07 23.14 -0.64
N VAL A 163 7.26 22.23 -1.18
CA VAL A 163 6.52 21.23 -0.39
C VAL A 163 7.47 20.30 0.36
N LEU A 164 8.57 19.86 -0.27
CA LEU A 164 9.56 19.02 0.38
C LEU A 164 10.41 19.78 1.41
N ALA A 165 10.68 21.07 1.19
CA ALA A 165 11.38 21.91 2.15
C ALA A 165 10.53 22.10 3.41
N SER A 166 9.23 22.41 3.27
CA SER A 166 8.34 22.58 4.43
C SER A 166 8.24 21.30 5.26
N TRP A 167 8.16 20.12 4.62
CA TRP A 167 8.14 18.84 5.32
C TRP A 167 9.32 18.63 6.29
N ARG A 168 10.52 19.09 5.91
CA ARG A 168 11.72 18.98 6.75
C ARG A 168 11.64 19.88 7.98
N THR A 169 11.00 21.04 7.85
CA THR A 169 10.88 22.05 8.91
C THR A 169 9.73 21.75 9.87
N SER A 170 8.65 21.11 9.40
CA SER A 170 7.45 20.81 10.22
C SER A 170 7.60 19.68 11.24
N GLY A 171 8.81 19.16 11.49
CA GLY A 171 9.04 18.04 12.41
C GLY A 171 8.49 16.68 11.93
N ALA A 172 8.04 16.58 10.69
CA ALA A 172 7.49 15.36 10.09
C ALA A 172 8.56 14.43 9.46
N ALA A 173 9.84 14.72 9.72
CA ALA A 173 11.02 14.06 9.14
C ALA A 173 11.32 12.67 9.74
#